data_AF-A0AAJ1ZQD3-F1
#
_entry.id   AF-A0AAJ1ZQD3-F1
#
_cell.length_a   1.000
_cell.length_b   1.000
_cell.length_c   1.000
_cell.angle_alpha   90.00
_cell.angle_beta   90.00
_cell.angle_gamma   90.00
#
_symmetry.space_group_name_H-M   'P 1'
#
loop_
_entity.id
_entity.type
_entity.pdbx_description
1 polymer ?
#
loop_
_entity_poly.entity_id
_entity_poly.type
_entity_poly.pdbx_seq_one_letter_code
_entity_poly.pdbx_strand_id
1 'polypeptide(L)'
;MRRRRTPRRLGTYAGSVGGAAVRRHRQRPPGDDSYPGDGKSEFSRSYDTSYDTAPTLAAVTGTFKGTSATNIGANVALDNVTLTADAAGNITGTGTHCTFTGTIKPRAKGNVYDVGLTFGPGDGCAYPNASATGLGVMTGNVIHAFVQTPSKSGVLFVGTK
;
A
#
# COMPACT_ATOMS: atom_id res chain seq x y z
N MET A 1 44.92 -52.84 24.25
CA MET A 1 44.12 -52.65 25.48
C MET A 1 43.15 -51.48 25.24
N ARG A 2 41.83 -51.70 25.11
CA ARG A 2 40.74 -51.24 26.05
C ARG A 2 40.94 -49.77 26.53
N ARG A 3 40.03 -48.80 26.37
CA ARG A 3 38.55 -48.79 26.48
C ARG A 3 37.87 -47.65 25.69
N ARG A 4 36.60 -47.88 25.34
CA ARG A 4 35.54 -46.94 24.90
C ARG A 4 35.08 -46.00 26.03
N ARG A 5 34.65 -44.75 25.70
CA ARG A 5 33.28 -44.15 25.87
C ARG A 5 33.29 -42.59 25.90
N THR A 6 32.35 -42.04 25.11
CA THR A 6 31.63 -40.73 25.06
C THR A 6 31.16 -40.16 26.43
N PRO A 7 30.47 -38.98 26.59
CA PRO A 7 29.83 -37.99 25.67
C PRO A 7 30.07 -36.48 26.06
N ARG A 8 29.59 -35.42 25.37
CA ARG A 8 28.22 -34.85 25.43
C ARG A 8 28.00 -33.71 24.42
N ARG A 9 26.79 -33.71 23.87
CA ARG A 9 26.16 -32.76 22.93
C ARG A 9 25.77 -31.43 23.60
N LEU A 10 25.68 -30.38 22.79
CA LEU A 10 24.57 -29.39 22.74
C LEU A 10 24.48 -29.02 21.23
N GLY A 11 23.50 -29.44 20.42
CA GLY A 11 22.05 -29.27 20.55
C GLY A 11 21.66 -27.91 19.94
N THR A 12 21.76 -27.71 18.61
CA THR A 12 20.68 -27.82 17.58
C THR A 12 19.45 -26.98 17.90
N TYR A 13 19.00 -26.12 16.97
CA TYR A 13 17.61 -26.12 16.49
C TYR A 13 17.54 -25.52 15.07
N ALA A 14 17.45 -26.43 14.09
CA ALA A 14 16.81 -26.16 12.81
C ALA A 14 15.32 -26.50 13.00
N GLY A 15 14.42 -25.58 12.62
CA GLY A 15 12.99 -25.85 12.54
C GLY A 15 12.56 -25.88 11.08
N SER A 16 12.37 -27.07 10.54
CA SER A 16 11.58 -27.26 9.32
C SER A 16 10.10 -27.23 9.68
N VAL A 17 9.25 -26.87 8.73
CA VAL A 17 7.86 -27.31 8.74
C VAL A 17 7.48 -27.69 7.31
N GLY A 18 7.45 -29.01 7.09
CA GLY A 18 6.77 -29.65 5.97
C GLY A 18 5.26 -29.50 6.13
N GLY A 19 4.56 -29.40 5.00
CA GLY A 19 3.19 -28.90 4.94
C GLY A 19 2.08 -29.90 5.25
N ALA A 20 0.87 -29.34 5.30
CA ALA A 20 -0.36 -30.01 4.92
C ALA A 20 -1.28 -28.94 4.29
N ALA A 21 -1.71 -29.15 3.06
CA ALA A 21 -2.70 -28.32 2.41
C ALA A 21 -4.07 -28.55 3.05
N VAL A 22 -4.65 -27.50 3.65
CA VAL A 22 -6.10 -27.43 3.88
C VAL A 22 -6.59 -26.13 3.25
N ARG A 23 -7.13 -26.23 2.04
CA ARG A 23 -8.03 -25.21 1.51
C ARG A 23 -9.28 -25.19 2.38
N ARG A 24 -9.51 -24.11 3.12
CA ARG A 24 -10.85 -23.58 3.41
C ARG A 24 -10.70 -22.11 3.82
N HIS A 25 -11.32 -21.25 3.01
CA HIS A 25 -11.55 -19.84 3.27
C HIS A 25 -12.20 -19.64 4.65
N ARG A 26 -11.61 -18.76 5.47
CA ARG A 26 -12.13 -18.02 6.64
C ARG A 26 -11.28 -18.22 7.90
N GLN A 27 -10.62 -17.11 8.25
CA GLN A 27 -10.10 -16.73 9.57
C GLN A 27 -9.02 -17.64 10.19
N ARG A 28 -7.81 -17.09 10.30
CA ARG A 28 -6.75 -17.62 11.17
C ARG A 28 -6.99 -17.05 12.58
N PRO A 29 -7.02 -17.86 13.65
CA PRO A 29 -7.12 -17.35 15.03
C PRO A 29 -5.91 -16.46 15.38
N PRO A 30 -6.04 -15.53 16.35
CA PRO A 30 -4.93 -14.70 16.80
C PRO A 30 -3.77 -15.57 17.27
N GLY A 31 -2.55 -15.18 16.88
CA GLY A 31 -1.33 -15.83 17.34
C GLY A 31 -0.82 -15.14 18.61
N ASP A 32 -0.61 -15.91 19.66
CA ASP A 32 0.04 -15.44 20.88
C ASP A 32 1.56 -15.52 20.69
N ASP A 33 2.22 -14.40 20.41
CA ASP A 33 3.68 -14.30 20.58
C ASP A 33 3.96 -13.89 22.03
N SER A 34 4.34 -14.86 22.87
CA SER A 34 4.66 -14.63 24.28
C SER A 34 6.14 -14.29 24.44
N TYR A 35 6.44 -13.03 24.77
CA TYR A 35 7.74 -12.63 25.33
C TYR A 35 7.73 -12.88 26.85
N PRO A 36 8.78 -13.51 27.44
CA PRO A 36 8.85 -13.70 28.88
C PRO A 36 9.18 -12.36 29.55
N GLY A 37 8.16 -11.72 30.15
CA GLY A 37 8.25 -10.44 30.84
C GLY A 37 6.97 -9.62 30.74
N ASP A 38 5.94 -10.04 31.48
CA ASP A 38 4.79 -9.27 32.00
C ASP A 38 4.17 -8.15 31.13
N GLY A 39 3.86 -8.49 29.87
CA GLY A 39 2.94 -7.71 29.05
C GLY A 39 2.47 -8.51 27.85
N LYS A 40 1.23 -9.05 27.90
CA LYS A 40 0.59 -9.56 26.68
C LYS A 40 0.10 -8.37 25.87
N SER A 41 0.73 -8.09 24.74
CA SER A 41 0.16 -7.19 23.74
C SER A 41 -0.66 -8.04 22.78
N GLU A 42 -1.97 -8.07 22.96
CA GLU A 42 -2.86 -8.72 22.01
C GLU A 42 -2.84 -7.93 20.68
N PHE A 43 -2.32 -8.55 19.63
CA PHE A 43 -2.42 -8.00 18.28
C PHE A 43 -3.74 -8.43 17.65
N SER A 44 -4.80 -7.65 17.86
CA SER A 44 -6.07 -7.87 17.18
C SER A 44 -5.99 -7.36 15.74
N ARG A 45 -5.97 -8.28 14.77
CA ARG A 45 -6.05 -7.94 13.34
C ARG A 45 -7.48 -8.18 12.84
N SER A 46 -8.25 -7.10 12.70
CA SER A 46 -9.56 -7.16 12.05
C SER A 46 -9.37 -7.17 10.54
N TYR A 47 -10.01 -8.12 9.86
CA TYR A 47 -10.08 -8.12 8.40
C TYR A 47 -11.06 -7.04 7.94
N ASP A 48 -10.60 -6.14 7.06
CA ASP A 48 -11.47 -5.15 6.44
C ASP A 48 -12.12 -5.76 5.19
N THR A 49 -13.43 -5.98 5.25
CA THR A 49 -14.22 -6.56 4.15
C THR A 49 -14.29 -5.65 2.92
N SER A 50 -13.91 -4.37 3.02
CA SER A 50 -13.81 -3.49 1.84
C SER A 50 -12.77 -4.00 0.83
N TYR A 51 -11.82 -4.84 1.26
CA TYR A 51 -10.87 -5.51 0.39
C TYR A 51 -11.52 -6.55 -0.54
N ASP A 52 -12.65 -7.15 -0.14
CA ASP A 52 -13.38 -8.12 -0.97
C ASP A 52 -14.17 -7.46 -2.11
N THR A 53 -14.33 -6.14 -2.07
CA THR A 53 -15.01 -5.40 -3.13
C THR A 53 -14.18 -5.45 -4.41
N ALA A 54 -14.74 -6.02 -5.47
CA ALA A 54 -14.06 -6.06 -6.76
C ALA A 54 -13.83 -4.63 -7.28
N PRO A 55 -12.57 -4.24 -7.59
CA PRO A 55 -12.28 -2.92 -8.08
C PRO A 55 -12.81 -2.80 -9.51
N THR A 56 -13.51 -1.70 -9.79
CA THR A 56 -14.02 -1.40 -11.14
C THR A 56 -13.59 -0.02 -11.56
N LEU A 57 -13.44 0.20 -12.88
CA LEU A 57 -13.20 1.54 -13.43
C LEU A 57 -14.37 2.48 -13.11
N ALA A 58 -15.61 1.98 -13.16
CA ALA A 58 -16.79 2.77 -12.84
C ALA A 58 -16.76 3.39 -11.43
N ALA A 59 -16.19 2.69 -10.45
CA ALA A 59 -16.05 3.21 -9.08
C ALA A 59 -15.06 4.39 -9.00
N VAL A 60 -13.99 4.37 -9.80
CA VAL A 60 -12.97 5.43 -9.82
C VAL A 60 -13.22 6.51 -10.86
N THR A 61 -14.15 6.34 -11.80
CA THR A 61 -14.49 7.40 -12.76
C THR A 61 -15.17 8.57 -12.04
N GLY A 62 -14.69 9.79 -12.25
CA GLY A 62 -15.23 11.00 -11.63
C GLY A 62 -14.15 12.01 -11.27
N THR A 63 -14.55 13.09 -10.59
CA THR A 63 -13.65 14.13 -10.09
C THR A 63 -13.57 14.05 -8.57
N PHE A 64 -12.37 13.89 -8.05
CA PHE A 64 -12.05 13.86 -6.62
C PHE A 64 -11.37 15.16 -6.24
N LYS A 65 -11.81 15.75 -5.13
CA LYS A 65 -11.16 16.89 -4.50
C LYS A 65 -10.64 16.49 -3.14
N GLY A 66 -9.43 16.89 -2.82
CA GLY A 66 -8.86 16.61 -1.51
C GLY A 66 -7.44 17.10 -1.35
N THR A 67 -6.71 16.45 -0.47
CA THR A 67 -5.38 16.88 -0.06
C THR A 67 -4.35 15.85 -0.47
N SER A 68 -3.23 16.34 -1.00
CA SER A 68 -2.03 15.54 -1.18
C SER A 68 -0.98 15.91 -0.15
N ALA A 69 -0.23 14.92 0.32
CA ALA A 69 0.96 15.07 1.13
C ALA A 69 2.15 14.55 0.34
N THR A 70 3.12 15.42 0.11
CA THR A 70 4.28 15.16 -0.73
C THR A 70 5.55 15.33 0.08
N ASN A 71 6.45 14.34 0.02
CA ASN A 71 7.75 14.45 0.66
C ASN A 71 8.71 15.31 -0.17
N ILE A 72 9.20 16.41 0.38
CA ILE A 72 10.18 17.28 -0.27
C ILE A 72 11.44 17.29 0.61
N GLY A 73 12.36 16.37 0.30
CA GLY A 73 13.55 16.13 1.12
C GLY A 73 13.16 15.66 2.53
N ALA A 74 13.57 16.40 3.56
CA ALA A 74 13.25 16.09 4.95
C ALA A 74 11.84 16.57 5.38
N ASN A 75 11.13 17.32 4.55
CA ASN A 75 9.85 17.94 4.89
C ASN A 75 8.68 17.25 4.19
N VAL A 76 7.47 17.50 4.68
CA VAL A 76 6.21 17.13 4.02
C VAL A 76 5.45 18.41 3.67
N ALA A 77 5.11 18.57 2.41
CA ALA A 77 4.27 19.65 1.92
C ALA A 77 2.85 19.14 1.67
N LEU A 78 1.85 19.97 1.99
CA LEU A 78 0.45 19.69 1.70
C LEU A 78 -0.01 20.54 0.52
N ASP A 79 -0.84 19.97 -0.34
CA ASP A 79 -1.45 20.67 -1.47
C ASP A 79 -2.91 20.25 -1.66
N ASN A 80 -3.77 21.17 -2.09
CA ASN A 80 -5.14 20.88 -2.47
C ASN A 80 -5.16 20.44 -3.93
N VAL A 81 -5.64 19.23 -4.17
CA VAL A 81 -5.58 18.59 -5.48
C VAL A 81 -6.98 18.25 -5.97
N THR A 82 -7.23 18.57 -7.24
CA THR A 82 -8.37 18.04 -8.01
C THR A 82 -7.84 16.97 -8.95
N LEU A 83 -8.40 15.76 -8.88
CA LEU A 83 -8.06 14.63 -9.72
C LEU A 83 -9.32 14.18 -10.46
N THR A 84 -9.28 14.10 -11.78
CA THR A 84 -10.35 13.53 -12.60
C THR A 84 -9.86 12.25 -13.25
N ALA A 85 -10.63 11.17 -13.10
CA ALA A 85 -10.42 9.93 -13.82
C ALA A 85 -11.59 9.69 -14.78
N ASP A 86 -11.28 9.41 -16.05
CA ASP A 86 -12.29 9.11 -17.06
C ASP A 86 -12.74 7.62 -17.04
N ALA A 87 -13.64 7.25 -17.94
CA ALA A 87 -14.14 5.89 -18.06
C ALA A 87 -13.10 4.88 -18.60
N ALA A 88 -12.04 5.37 -19.25
CA ALA A 88 -10.92 4.55 -19.71
C ALA A 88 -9.81 4.41 -18.66
N GLY A 89 -9.93 5.12 -17.54
CA GLY A 89 -8.93 5.14 -16.47
C GLY A 89 -7.79 6.12 -16.73
N ASN A 90 -7.94 7.09 -17.64
CA ASN A 90 -6.98 8.17 -17.76
C ASN A 90 -7.21 9.20 -16.65
N ILE A 91 -6.12 9.66 -16.05
CA ILE A 91 -6.11 10.65 -14.99
C ILE A 91 -5.66 11.99 -15.55
N THR A 92 -6.37 13.05 -15.20
CA THR A 92 -5.88 14.43 -15.25
C THR A 92 -6.04 15.06 -13.87
N GLY A 93 -5.14 15.95 -13.48
CA GLY A 93 -5.29 16.62 -12.21
C GLY A 93 -4.45 17.88 -12.09
N THR A 94 -4.85 18.70 -11.14
CA THR A 94 -4.23 20.00 -10.84
C THR A 94 -4.14 20.17 -9.32
N GLY A 95 -2.92 20.40 -8.84
CA GLY A 95 -2.64 20.99 -7.54
C GLY A 95 -2.50 22.52 -7.66
N THR A 96 -2.06 23.18 -6.58
CA THR A 96 -1.93 24.64 -6.54
C THR A 96 -0.89 25.16 -7.54
N HIS A 97 0.21 24.41 -7.73
CA HIS A 97 1.33 24.81 -8.59
C HIS A 97 1.77 23.73 -9.58
N CYS A 98 1.07 22.61 -9.65
CA CYS A 98 1.46 21.49 -10.51
C CYS A 98 0.26 20.83 -11.17
N THR A 99 0.36 20.58 -12.47
CA THR A 99 -0.56 19.70 -13.18
C THR A 99 0.03 18.30 -13.27
N PHE A 100 -0.81 17.29 -13.40
CA PHE A 100 -0.35 15.93 -13.62
C PHE A 100 -1.33 15.16 -14.49
N THR A 101 -0.82 14.17 -15.19
CA THR A 101 -1.60 13.21 -15.97
C THR A 101 -1.23 11.80 -15.54
N GLY A 102 -2.03 10.81 -15.92
CA GLY A 102 -1.73 9.46 -15.50
C GLY A 102 -2.76 8.42 -15.92
N THR A 103 -2.68 7.26 -15.28
CA THR A 103 -3.63 6.17 -15.45
C THR A 103 -3.96 5.52 -14.11
N ILE A 104 -5.18 5.00 -14.00
CA ILE A 104 -5.65 4.15 -12.90
C ILE A 104 -6.24 2.87 -13.50
N LYS A 105 -5.80 1.70 -13.02
CA LYS A 105 -6.25 0.40 -13.53
C LYS A 105 -6.64 -0.53 -12.39
N PRO A 106 -7.84 -1.14 -12.39
CA PRO A 106 -8.22 -2.09 -11.36
C PRO A 106 -7.35 -3.34 -11.42
N ARG A 107 -6.92 -3.84 -10.26
CA ARG A 107 -6.26 -5.15 -10.17
C ARG A 107 -7.28 -6.28 -10.20
N ALA A 108 -6.85 -7.46 -10.66
CA ALA A 108 -7.72 -8.64 -10.72
C ALA A 108 -8.17 -9.16 -9.34
N LYS A 109 -7.52 -8.73 -8.25
CA LYS A 109 -7.81 -9.16 -6.88
C LYS A 109 -7.66 -8.02 -5.90
N GLY A 110 -8.60 -7.97 -4.96
CA GLY A 110 -8.65 -6.95 -3.90
C GLY A 110 -9.14 -5.61 -4.43
N ASN A 111 -9.66 -4.76 -3.54
CA ASN A 111 -10.05 -3.39 -3.85
C ASN A 111 -8.82 -2.47 -4.00
N VAL A 112 -8.01 -2.74 -5.03
CA VAL A 112 -6.75 -2.05 -5.28
C VAL A 112 -6.64 -1.72 -6.76
N TYR A 113 -6.09 -0.54 -7.03
CA TYR A 113 -5.84 -0.03 -8.36
C TYR A 113 -4.34 0.23 -8.53
N ASP A 114 -3.79 -0.10 -9.69
CA ASP A 114 -2.49 0.38 -10.11
C ASP A 114 -2.62 1.83 -10.57
N VAL A 115 -1.81 2.71 -10.01
CA VAL A 115 -1.80 4.15 -10.32
C VAL A 115 -0.44 4.50 -10.90
N GLY A 116 -0.44 5.19 -12.04
CA GLY A 116 0.75 5.78 -12.62
C GLY A 116 0.50 7.25 -12.92
N LEU A 117 1.38 8.14 -12.48
CA LEU A 117 1.29 9.58 -12.68
C LEU A 117 2.55 10.11 -13.37
N THR A 118 2.38 11.16 -14.14
CA THR A 118 3.42 12.01 -14.70
C THR A 118 3.12 13.44 -14.29
N PHE A 119 4.04 14.03 -13.52
CA PHE A 119 3.94 15.41 -13.09
C PHE A 119 4.40 16.33 -14.22
N GLY A 120 3.65 17.41 -14.42
CA GLY A 120 3.95 18.42 -15.43
C GLY A 120 5.20 19.24 -15.10
N PRO A 121 5.62 20.10 -16.04
CA PRO A 121 6.63 21.12 -15.77
C PRO A 121 6.05 22.25 -14.91
N GLY A 122 6.89 22.95 -14.16
CA GLY A 122 6.50 24.18 -13.46
C GLY A 122 7.29 24.45 -12.19
N ASP A 123 7.58 25.72 -11.96
CA ASP A 123 8.16 26.19 -10.70
C ASP A 123 7.12 26.01 -9.58
N GLY A 124 7.53 25.33 -8.50
CA GLY A 124 6.65 24.99 -7.38
C GLY A 124 6.00 23.59 -7.48
N CYS A 125 6.17 22.86 -8.58
CA CYS A 125 5.87 21.43 -8.57
C CYS A 125 6.95 20.69 -7.76
N ALA A 126 6.53 19.79 -6.86
CA ALA A 126 7.47 19.04 -6.02
C ALA A 126 8.41 18.13 -6.83
N TYR A 127 7.91 17.57 -7.95
CA TYR A 127 8.67 16.66 -8.81
C TYR A 127 8.46 17.00 -10.29
N PRO A 128 9.00 18.13 -10.78
CA PRO A 128 8.73 18.57 -12.14
C PRO A 128 9.24 17.56 -13.16
N ASN A 129 8.39 17.21 -14.14
CA ASN A 129 8.68 16.24 -15.20
C ASN A 129 9.01 14.81 -14.72
N ALA A 130 8.71 14.49 -13.46
CA ALA A 130 8.93 13.15 -12.91
C ALA A 130 7.71 12.27 -13.13
N SER A 131 7.94 10.96 -13.20
CA SER A 131 6.88 9.96 -13.10
C SER A 131 6.84 9.36 -11.70
N ALA A 132 5.68 8.86 -11.31
CA ALA A 132 5.48 8.09 -10.09
C ALA A 132 4.50 6.94 -10.33
N THR A 133 4.70 5.84 -9.63
CA THR A 133 3.82 4.68 -9.69
C THR A 133 3.48 4.20 -8.30
N GLY A 134 2.31 3.56 -8.16
CA GLY A 134 1.88 3.02 -6.88
C GLY A 134 0.46 2.49 -6.94
N LEU A 135 -0.27 2.66 -5.83
CA LEU A 135 -1.54 2.00 -5.59
C LEU A 135 -2.62 3.00 -5.17
N GLY A 136 -3.84 2.73 -5.61
CA GLY A 136 -5.06 3.37 -5.13
C GLY A 136 -5.98 2.36 -4.45
N VAL A 137 -6.73 2.81 -3.46
CA VAL A 137 -7.79 2.06 -2.79
C VAL A 137 -9.03 2.94 -2.71
N MET A 138 -10.21 2.37 -2.97
CA MET A 138 -11.49 3.06 -2.86
C MET A 138 -12.20 2.66 -1.57
N THR A 139 -12.68 3.62 -0.79
CA THR A 139 -13.53 3.36 0.37
C THR A 139 -14.77 4.26 0.26
N GLY A 140 -15.87 3.68 -0.23
CA GLY A 140 -17.05 4.47 -0.62
C GLY A 140 -16.70 5.44 -1.76
N ASN A 141 -16.90 6.74 -1.53
CA ASN A 141 -16.57 7.81 -2.48
C ASN A 141 -15.19 8.44 -2.25
N VAL A 142 -14.37 7.85 -1.37
CA VAL A 142 -13.03 8.34 -1.04
C VAL A 142 -11.99 7.49 -1.75
N ILE A 143 -11.06 8.13 -2.44
CA ILE A 143 -9.86 7.50 -2.99
C ILE A 143 -8.66 7.79 -2.09
N HIS A 144 -7.94 6.74 -1.73
CA HIS A 144 -6.64 6.80 -1.08
C HIS A 144 -5.60 6.33 -2.07
N ALA A 145 -4.77 7.24 -2.58
CA ALA A 145 -3.74 6.91 -3.55
C ALA A 145 -2.35 7.20 -2.97
N PHE A 146 -1.45 6.24 -3.10
CA PHE A 146 -0.04 6.40 -2.75
C PHE A 146 0.80 6.08 -3.98
N VAL A 147 1.64 7.03 -4.39
CA VAL A 147 2.59 6.84 -5.49
C VAL A 147 4.00 7.20 -5.06
N GLN A 148 4.98 6.59 -5.71
CA GLN A 148 6.39 6.80 -5.44
C GLN A 148 7.14 7.08 -6.74
N THR A 149 8.02 8.07 -6.71
CA THR A 149 8.94 8.37 -7.82
C THR A 149 10.08 7.34 -7.87
N PRO A 150 10.81 7.23 -8.99
CA PRO A 150 12.03 6.43 -9.06
C PRO A 150 13.08 6.78 -7.98
N SER A 151 13.13 8.04 -7.55
CA SER A 151 14.00 8.55 -6.47
C SER A 151 13.51 8.20 -5.06
N LYS A 152 12.46 7.38 -4.93
CA LYS A 152 11.86 6.94 -3.67
C LYS A 152 11.10 8.01 -2.89
N SER A 153 10.83 9.15 -3.50
CA SER A 153 10.00 10.20 -2.93
C SER A 153 8.51 9.84 -3.07
N GLY A 154 7.74 9.99 -1.98
CA GLY A 154 6.35 9.57 -1.92
C GLY A 154 5.35 10.72 -2.07
N VAL A 155 4.19 10.40 -2.62
CA VAL A 155 2.97 11.23 -2.59
C VAL A 155 1.82 10.38 -2.08
N LEU A 156 1.14 10.89 -1.06
CA LEU A 156 -0.16 10.38 -0.62
C LEU A 156 -1.23 11.37 -1.04
N PHE A 157 -2.31 10.90 -1.63
CA PHE A 157 -3.50 11.69 -1.93
C PHE A 157 -4.72 11.05 -1.29
N VAL A 158 -5.55 11.87 -0.66
CA VAL A 158 -6.86 11.48 -0.15
C VAL A 158 -7.87 12.46 -0.71
N GLY A 159 -8.81 11.96 -1.50
CA GLY A 159 -9.81 12.79 -2.17
C GLY A 159 -11.20 12.17 -2.13
N THR A 160 -12.22 13.03 -2.13
CA THR A 160 -13.63 12.62 -2.15
C THR A 160 -14.27 13.09 -3.44
N LYS A 161 -15.14 12.25 -4.01
CA LYS A 161 -15.94 12.55 -5.20
C LYS A 161 -17.18 13.38 -4.88
#